data_AF-A0A3P7EN19-F1
#
_entry.id   AF-A0A3P7EN19-F1
#
_cell.length_a   1.000
_cell.length_b   1.000
_cell.length_c   1.000
_cell.angle_alpha   90.00
_cell.angle_beta   90.00
_cell.angle_gamma   90.00
#
_symmetry.space_group_name_H-M   'P 1'
#
loop_
_entity.id
_entity.type
_entity.pdbx_description
1 polymer ?
#
loop_
_entity_poly.entity_id
_entity_poly.type
_entity_poly.pdbx_seq_one_letter_code
_entity_poly.pdbx_strand_id
1 'polypeptide(L)'
;MVLRSPEETQQKLLRETFLLVSRRDDDVCNFLEGGSLLAGQDYRLIYRHYATLYFVFCVDSSESELGILDLIQVFVEALDKSFESVCELDLIFHPDKVHYLLNELVVGGMVLETHISEIVSHYEEQNKLEKQEQSTLSATPARAVSAVKDLNIPQKLKDLKLPEIPYLHSRLGLG
;
A
#
# COMPACT_ATOMS: atom_id res chain seq x y z
N MET A 1 0.65 -5.50 11.83
CA MET A 1 1.16 -6.71 12.51
C MET A 1 0.86 -8.02 11.75
N VAL A 2 -0.24 -8.12 11.00
CA VAL A 2 -0.62 -9.32 10.21
C VAL A 2 0.16 -9.49 8.89
N LEU A 3 0.68 -8.42 8.30
CA LEU A 3 1.39 -8.49 7.01
C LEU A 3 2.77 -9.19 7.06
N ARG A 4 3.31 -9.52 8.24
CA ARG A 4 4.58 -10.25 8.40
C ARG A 4 4.41 -11.73 8.74
N SER A 5 3.19 -12.23 8.88
CA SER A 5 2.95 -13.65 9.11
C SER A 5 3.13 -14.46 7.82
N PRO A 6 3.39 -15.77 7.92
CA PRO A 6 3.42 -16.65 6.75
C PRO A 6 2.14 -16.55 5.91
N GLU A 7 2.26 -16.70 4.59
CA GLU A 7 1.14 -16.61 3.63
C GLU A 7 -0.01 -17.57 4.01
N GLU A 8 0.31 -18.79 4.45
CA GLU A 8 -0.68 -19.76 4.92
C GLU A 8 -1.55 -19.22 6.08
N THR A 9 -0.94 -18.43 6.98
CA THR A 9 -1.65 -17.82 8.11
C THR A 9 -2.56 -16.70 7.62
N GLN A 10 -2.11 -15.90 6.65
CA GLN A 10 -2.91 -14.83 6.05
C GLN A 10 -4.13 -15.38 5.31
N GLN A 11 -3.94 -16.45 4.52
CA GLN A 11 -5.02 -17.13 3.81
C GLN A 11 -6.02 -17.77 4.77
N LYS A 12 -5.54 -18.38 5.86
CA LYS A 12 -6.41 -18.93 6.91
C LYS A 12 -7.26 -17.84 7.56
N LEU A 13 -6.63 -16.73 7.96
CA LEU A 13 -7.31 -15.58 8.56
C LEU A 13 -8.39 -15.01 7.63
N LEU A 14 -8.07 -14.83 6.35
CA LEU A 14 -9.02 -14.34 5.36
C LEU A 14 -10.22 -15.27 5.22
N ARG A 15 -9.98 -16.58 5.13
CA ARG A 15 -11.05 -17.59 5.01
C ARG A 15 -11.95 -17.62 6.24
N GLU A 16 -11.37 -17.60 7.43
CA GLU A 16 -12.13 -17.60 8.68
C GLU A 16 -12.94 -16.30 8.85
N THR A 17 -12.34 -15.15 8.54
CA THR A 17 -13.02 -13.84 8.52
C THR A 17 -14.21 -13.86 7.55
N PHE A 18 -14.03 -14.36 6.33
CA PHE A 18 -15.10 -14.48 5.35
C PHE A 18 -16.26 -15.35 5.87
N LEU A 19 -15.97 -16.49 6.49
CA LEU A 19 -17.01 -17.37 7.04
C LEU A 19 -17.79 -16.74 8.20
N LEU A 20 -17.12 -15.92 9.03
CA LEU A 20 -17.74 -15.21 10.14
C LEU A 20 -18.66 -14.08 9.68
N VAL A 21 -18.30 -13.38 8.62
CA VAL A 21 -19.03 -12.20 8.14
C VAL A 21 -20.11 -12.56 7.10
N SER A 22 -19.80 -13.39 6.11
CA SER A 22 -20.68 -13.65 4.93
C SER A 22 -22.02 -14.33 5.22
N ARG A 23 -22.17 -14.94 6.40
CA ARG A 23 -23.39 -15.68 6.80
C ARG A 23 -24.30 -14.89 7.72
N ARG A 24 -23.93 -13.64 8.03
CA ARG A 24 -24.64 -12.79 8.96
C ARG A 24 -25.66 -11.95 8.21
N ASP A 25 -26.80 -11.73 8.86
CA ASP A 25 -27.83 -10.83 8.37
C ASP A 25 -27.38 -9.36 8.56
N ASP A 26 -28.04 -8.42 7.89
CA ASP A 26 -27.67 -6.99 7.97
C ASP A 26 -28.13 -6.33 9.29
N ASP A 27 -29.01 -6.97 10.06
CA ASP A 27 -29.59 -6.45 11.29
C ASP A 27 -28.80 -6.80 12.57
N VAL A 28 -27.77 -7.65 12.43
CA VAL A 28 -26.93 -8.05 13.57
C VAL A 28 -25.77 -7.09 13.83
N CYS A 29 -25.19 -7.20 15.01
CA CYS A 29 -24.08 -6.35 15.43
C CYS A 29 -22.86 -6.45 14.48
N ASN A 30 -22.25 -5.29 14.21
CA ASN A 30 -21.05 -5.10 13.39
C ASN A 30 -19.73 -5.47 14.09
N PHE A 31 -19.79 -5.95 15.34
CA PHE A 31 -18.63 -6.31 16.14
C PHE A 31 -18.61 -7.82 16.35
N LEU A 32 -17.50 -8.45 15.99
CA LEU A 32 -17.28 -9.87 16.18
C LEU A 32 -16.04 -10.06 17.03
N GLU A 33 -16.14 -10.90 18.05
CA GLU A 33 -14.95 -11.40 18.71
C GLU A 33 -14.21 -12.29 17.72
N GLY A 34 -12.97 -11.92 17.39
CA GLY A 34 -12.14 -12.62 16.43
C GLY A 34 -11.68 -14.00 16.92
N GLY A 35 -12.03 -14.42 18.13
CA GLY A 35 -11.61 -15.71 18.69
C GLY A 35 -10.09 -15.96 18.57
N SER A 36 -9.68 -17.22 18.54
CA SER A 36 -8.26 -17.62 18.43
C SER A 36 -7.63 -17.39 17.03
N LEU A 37 -8.21 -16.52 16.18
CA LEU A 37 -7.73 -16.19 14.82
C LEU A 37 -6.22 -15.87 14.79
N LEU A 38 -5.70 -15.26 15.85
CA LEU A 38 -4.30 -14.83 15.98
C LEU A 38 -3.64 -15.37 17.26
N ALA A 39 -3.64 -16.71 17.42
CA ALA A 39 -2.82 -17.42 18.41
C ALA A 39 -2.99 -16.93 19.87
N GLY A 40 -4.23 -16.64 20.29
CA GLY A 40 -4.55 -16.34 21.70
C GLY A 40 -4.47 -14.87 22.10
N GLN A 41 -4.44 -13.94 21.14
CA GLN A 41 -4.65 -12.52 21.43
C GLN A 41 -6.10 -12.12 21.18
N ASP A 42 -6.62 -11.28 22.07
CA ASP A 42 -7.99 -10.75 22.03
C ASP A 42 -8.12 -9.71 20.91
N TYR A 43 -8.40 -10.18 19.69
CA TYR A 43 -8.74 -9.34 18.55
C TYR A 43 -10.24 -9.29 18.33
N ARG A 44 -10.72 -8.17 17.81
CA ARG A 44 -12.09 -7.95 17.36
C ARG A 44 -12.09 -7.64 15.87
N LEU A 45 -13.07 -8.19 15.17
CA LEU A 45 -13.38 -7.82 13.79
C LEU A 45 -14.53 -6.83 13.81
N ILE A 46 -14.32 -5.71 13.15
CA ILE A 46 -15.32 -4.66 12.98
C ILE A 46 -15.58 -4.56 11.51
N TYR A 47 -16.83 -4.73 11.11
CA TYR A 47 -17.19 -4.75 9.70
C TYR A 47 -18.38 -3.88 9.38
N ARG A 48 -18.51 -3.54 8.10
CA ARG A 48 -19.70 -2.89 7.57
C ARG A 48 -19.97 -3.34 6.13
N HIS A 49 -21.24 -3.59 5.86
CA HIS A 49 -21.71 -4.02 4.55
C HIS A 49 -22.22 -2.80 3.75
N TYR A 50 -21.65 -2.58 2.56
CA TYR A 50 -22.06 -1.55 1.61
C TYR A 50 -22.37 -2.21 0.26
N ALA A 51 -23.65 -2.26 -0.10
CA ALA A 51 -24.15 -2.90 -1.32
C ALA A 51 -23.74 -4.37 -1.45
N THR A 52 -22.61 -4.64 -2.14
CA THR A 52 -22.05 -5.98 -2.39
C THR A 52 -20.69 -6.18 -1.72
N LEU A 53 -20.18 -5.16 -1.02
CA LEU A 53 -18.84 -5.11 -0.45
C LEU A 53 -18.87 -5.13 1.07
N TYR A 54 -17.98 -5.93 1.66
CA TYR A 54 -17.72 -5.93 3.10
C TYR A 54 -16.38 -5.26 3.39
N PHE A 55 -16.41 -4.20 4.19
CA PHE A 55 -15.22 -3.55 4.72
C PHE A 55 -14.99 -4.10 6.12
N VAL A 56 -13.81 -4.66 6.38
CA VAL A 56 -13.50 -5.36 7.64
C VAL A 56 -12.16 -4.86 8.17
N PHE A 57 -12.16 -4.41 9.42
CA PHE A 57 -10.98 -4.06 10.19
C PHE A 57 -10.77 -5.08 11.31
N CYS A 58 -9.55 -5.54 11.47
CA CYS A 58 -9.14 -6.38 12.60
C CYS A 58 -8.34 -5.51 13.57
N VAL A 59 -8.85 -5.34 14.78
CA VAL A 59 -8.30 -4.46 15.81
C VAL A 59 -8.12 -5.20 17.12
N ASP A 60 -7.23 -4.72 17.96
CA ASP A 60 -7.09 -5.27 19.31
C ASP A 60 -8.21 -4.75 20.23
N SER A 61 -8.25 -5.28 21.45
CA SER A 61 -9.24 -4.91 22.46
C SER A 61 -9.04 -3.51 23.06
N SER A 62 -7.96 -2.81 22.71
CA SER A 62 -7.68 -1.45 23.20
C SER A 62 -8.34 -0.36 22.35
N GLU A 63 -8.68 -0.69 21.10
CA GLU A 63 -9.36 0.23 20.19
C GLU A 63 -10.87 0.32 20.44
N SER A 64 -11.43 1.51 20.20
CA SER A 64 -12.87 1.76 20.32
C SER A 64 -13.62 1.21 19.11
N GLU A 65 -14.60 0.33 19.32
CA GLU A 65 -15.27 -0.30 18.19
C GLU A 65 -16.07 0.69 17.33
N LEU A 66 -16.67 1.69 17.99
CA LEU A 66 -17.37 2.78 17.29
C LEU A 66 -16.41 3.69 16.53
N GLY A 67 -15.20 3.91 17.05
CA GLY A 67 -14.18 4.70 16.36
C GLY A 67 -13.71 4.03 15.07
N ILE A 68 -13.54 2.72 15.09
CA ILE A 68 -13.19 1.94 13.89
C ILE A 68 -14.36 1.89 12.89
N LEU A 69 -15.60 1.81 13.39
CA LEU A 69 -16.78 1.86 12.52
C LEU A 69 -16.91 3.21 11.79
N ASP A 70 -16.57 4.30 12.47
CA ASP A 70 -16.48 5.65 11.89
C ASP A 70 -15.32 5.77 10.90
N LEU A 71 -14.17 5.16 11.22
CA LEU A 71 -13.03 5.08 10.31
C LEU A 71 -13.36 4.36 8.99
N ILE A 72 -14.14 3.28 9.05
CA ILE A 72 -14.67 2.59 7.86
C ILE A 72 -15.54 3.54 7.03
N GLN A 73 -16.39 4.34 7.68
CA GLN A 73 -17.23 5.33 7.00
C GLN A 73 -16.37 6.38 6.28
N VAL A 74 -15.37 6.95 6.96
CA VAL A 74 -14.42 7.90 6.37
C VAL A 74 -13.74 7.31 5.14
N PHE A 75 -13.28 6.05 5.20
CA PHE A 75 -12.64 5.39 4.08
C PHE A 75 -13.58 5.24 2.88
N VAL A 76 -14.81 4.77 3.11
CA VAL A 76 -15.81 4.59 2.05
C VAL A 76 -16.20 5.92 1.42
N GLU A 77 -16.36 6.98 2.21
CA GLU A 77 -16.63 8.32 1.67
C GLU A 77 -15.46 8.89 0.88
N ALA A 78 -14.21 8.64 1.30
CA ALA A 78 -13.03 9.02 0.54
C ALA A 78 -12.96 8.28 -0.81
N LEU A 79 -13.29 6.98 -0.84
CA LEU A 79 -13.42 6.20 -2.07
C LEU A 79 -14.51 6.77 -2.98
N ASP A 80 -15.71 7.01 -2.45
CA ASP A 80 -16.83 7.50 -3.24
C ASP A 80 -16.55 8.85 -3.92
N LYS A 81 -15.89 9.77 -3.21
CA LYS A 81 -15.45 11.06 -3.78
C LYS A 81 -14.33 10.90 -4.81
N SER A 82 -13.39 9.99 -4.56
CA SER A 82 -12.22 9.80 -5.42
C SER A 82 -12.53 9.07 -6.74
N PHE A 83 -13.60 8.28 -6.77
CA PHE A 83 -14.07 7.53 -7.94
C PHE A 83 -15.35 8.10 -8.57
N GLU A 84 -15.90 9.21 -8.05
CA GLU A 84 -17.13 9.86 -8.55
C GLU A 84 -18.35 8.91 -8.61
N SER A 85 -18.76 8.35 -7.46
CA SER A 85 -19.74 7.24 -7.31
C SER A 85 -19.10 5.87 -7.50
N VAL A 86 -18.42 5.41 -6.46
CA VAL A 86 -17.60 4.19 -6.49
C VAL A 86 -18.45 2.93 -6.66
N CYS A 87 -17.97 1.99 -7.48
CA CYS A 87 -18.52 0.64 -7.57
C CYS A 87 -17.47 -0.45 -7.32
N GLU A 88 -17.92 -1.69 -7.07
CA GLU A 88 -17.04 -2.83 -6.80
C GLU A 88 -16.01 -3.09 -7.92
N LEU A 89 -16.36 -2.82 -9.18
CA LEU A 89 -15.44 -2.95 -10.30
C LEU A 89 -14.28 -1.97 -10.18
N ASP A 90 -14.51 -0.74 -9.71
CA ASP A 90 -13.45 0.27 -9.59
C ASP A 90 -12.36 -0.19 -8.62
N LEU A 91 -12.76 -0.82 -7.51
CA LEU A 91 -11.83 -1.37 -6.51
C LEU A 91 -11.03 -2.54 -7.09
N ILE A 92 -11.64 -3.36 -7.96
CA ILE A 92 -10.99 -4.51 -8.60
C ILE A 92 -10.00 -4.05 -9.67
N PHE A 93 -10.37 -3.06 -10.49
CA PHE A 93 -9.54 -2.59 -11.61
C PHE A 93 -8.48 -1.58 -11.19
N HIS A 94 -8.64 -0.92 -10.04
CA HIS A 94 -7.71 0.09 -9.54
C HIS A 94 -7.26 -0.15 -8.08
N PRO A 95 -6.68 -1.32 -7.77
CA PRO A 95 -6.23 -1.62 -6.42
C PRO A 95 -5.15 -0.64 -5.92
N ASP A 96 -4.30 -0.14 -6.81
CA ASP A 96 -3.24 0.83 -6.46
C ASP A 96 -3.83 2.12 -5.85
N LYS A 97 -4.91 2.65 -6.46
CA LYS A 97 -5.61 3.85 -5.98
C LYS A 97 -6.27 3.62 -4.62
N VAL A 98 -6.88 2.44 -4.44
CA VAL A 98 -7.47 2.04 -3.16
C VAL A 98 -6.39 1.98 -2.08
N HIS A 99 -5.21 1.42 -2.40
CA HIS A 99 -4.08 1.38 -1.49
C HIS A 99 -3.55 2.78 -1.14
N TYR A 100 -3.52 3.73 -2.07
CA TYR A 100 -3.13 5.11 -1.76
C TYR A 100 -4.10 5.78 -0.79
N LEU A 101 -5.41 5.69 -1.04
CA LEU A 101 -6.41 6.22 -0.12
C LEU A 101 -6.34 5.55 1.26
N LEU A 102 -6.10 4.24 1.31
CA LEU A 102 -5.92 3.53 2.57
C LEU A 102 -4.65 3.99 3.31
N ASN A 103 -3.56 4.28 2.59
CA ASN A 103 -2.32 4.76 3.18
C ASN A 103 -2.44 6.20 3.71
N GLU A 104 -3.30 7.05 3.15
CA GLU A 104 -3.59 8.35 3.76
C GLU A 104 -4.38 8.21 5.07
N LEU A 105 -5.19 7.15 5.19
CA LEU A 105 -6.02 6.89 6.35
C LEU A 105 -5.24 6.20 7.49
N VAL A 106 -4.54 5.10 7.19
CA VAL A 106 -3.88 4.24 8.17
C VAL A 106 -2.56 3.71 7.64
N VAL A 107 -1.50 3.87 8.43
CA VAL A 107 -0.18 3.28 8.14
C VAL A 107 0.39 2.63 9.39
N GLY A 108 0.91 1.42 9.23
CA GLY A 108 1.52 0.68 10.34
C GLY A 108 0.55 0.30 11.46
N GLY A 109 -0.77 0.44 11.23
CA GLY A 109 -1.80 0.24 12.25
C GLY A 109 -2.16 1.51 13.03
N MET A 110 -1.58 2.67 12.68
CA MET A 110 -1.95 3.96 13.26
C MET A 110 -2.83 4.73 12.28
N VAL A 111 -3.86 5.39 12.80
CA VAL A 111 -4.68 6.34 12.05
C VAL A 111 -3.87 7.62 11.82
N LEU A 112 -3.79 8.07 10.57
CA LEU A 112 -3.06 9.27 10.18
C LEU A 112 -4.01 10.44 9.96
N GLU A 113 -5.03 10.25 9.11
CA GLU A 113 -6.00 11.27 8.76
C GLU A 113 -7.42 10.73 8.83
N THR A 114 -8.35 11.57 9.24
CA THR A 114 -9.79 11.26 9.34
C THR A 114 -10.64 12.28 8.60
N HIS A 115 -10.07 13.43 8.23
CA HIS A 115 -10.76 14.47 7.50
C HIS A 115 -10.76 14.17 5.99
N ILE A 116 -11.93 13.80 5.48
CA ILE A 116 -12.10 13.33 4.09
C ILE A 116 -11.55 14.34 3.06
N SER A 117 -11.69 15.64 3.29
CA SER A 117 -11.19 16.65 2.35
C SER A 117 -9.66 16.65 2.24
N GLU A 118 -8.95 16.39 3.35
CA GLU A 118 -7.48 16.31 3.32
C GLU A 118 -7.03 15.03 2.62
N ILE A 119 -7.66 13.90 2.93
CA ILE A 119 -7.42 12.59 2.29
C ILE A 119 -7.56 12.71 0.76
N VAL A 120 -8.68 13.28 0.29
CA VAL A 120 -8.93 13.45 -1.15
C VAL A 120 -7.93 14.42 -1.78
N SER A 121 -7.58 15.51 -1.09
CA SER A 121 -6.59 16.48 -1.57
C SER A 121 -5.22 15.83 -1.79
N HIS A 122 -4.70 15.09 -0.81
CA HIS A 122 -3.43 14.38 -0.93
C HIS A 122 -3.45 13.35 -2.04
N TYR A 123 -4.55 12.58 -2.17
CA TYR A 123 -4.74 11.63 -3.25
C TYR A 123 -4.72 12.30 -4.64
N GLU A 124 -5.37 13.47 -4.79
CA GLU A 124 -5.33 14.23 -6.03
C GLU A 124 -3.93 14.74 -6.38
N GLU A 125 -3.18 15.20 -5.38
CA GLU A 125 -1.79 15.62 -5.56
C GLU A 125 -0.92 14.47 -6.04
N GLN A 126 -1.05 13.29 -5.41
CA GLN A 126 -0.33 12.09 -5.81
C GLN A 126 -0.70 11.67 -7.25
N ASN A 127 -1.99 11.67 -7.59
CA ASN A 127 -2.46 11.41 -8.97
C ASN A 127 -1.89 12.41 -10.00
N LYS A 128 -1.68 13.67 -9.62
CA LYS A 128 -1.06 14.68 -10.52
C LYS A 128 0.41 14.36 -10.75
N LEU A 129 1.14 13.97 -9.70
CA LEU A 129 2.56 13.61 -9.79
C LEU A 129 2.77 12.37 -10.66
N GLU A 130 1.96 11.32 -10.48
CA GLU A 130 2.05 10.11 -11.30
C GLU A 130 1.84 10.42 -12.80
N LYS A 131 0.85 11.25 -13.12
CA LYS A 131 0.60 11.69 -14.51
C LYS A 131 1.77 12.50 -15.07
N GLN A 132 2.40 13.34 -14.25
CA GLN A 132 3.59 14.08 -14.66
C GLN A 132 4.76 13.14 -14.95
N GLU A 133 5.05 12.19 -14.07
CA GLU A 133 6.13 11.21 -14.28
C GLU A 133 5.90 10.36 -15.54
N GLN A 134 4.67 9.88 -15.76
CA GLN A 134 4.31 9.14 -16.97
C GLN A 134 4.56 9.95 -18.26
N SER A 135 4.31 11.27 -18.21
CA SER A 135 4.57 12.17 -19.33
C SER A 135 6.06 12.40 -19.57
N THR A 136 6.89 12.42 -18.52
CA THR A 136 8.35 12.58 -18.67
C THR A 136 9.05 11.36 -19.24
N LEU A 137 8.56 10.14 -18.92
CA LEU A 137 9.14 8.89 -19.44
C LEU A 137 8.77 8.65 -20.91
N SER A 138 7.56 9.04 -21.32
CA SER A 138 7.12 8.97 -22.73
C SER A 138 7.71 10.08 -23.61
N ALA A 139 8.20 11.17 -23.01
CA ALA A 139 8.79 12.31 -23.69
C ALA A 139 10.33 12.31 -23.70
N THR A 140 11.00 11.15 -23.80
CA THR A 140 12.42 11.15 -24.22
C THR A 140 12.44 11.58 -25.69
N PRO A 141 12.83 12.83 -26.03
CA PRO A 141 12.97 13.20 -27.42
C PRO A 141 14.24 12.50 -27.91
N ALA A 142 14.24 12.03 -29.16
CA ALA A 142 15.42 11.48 -29.84
C ALA A 142 16.72 12.34 -29.73
N ARG A 143 16.64 13.56 -29.20
CA ARG A 143 17.76 14.44 -28.84
C ARG A 143 18.71 13.89 -27.79
N ALA A 144 18.25 13.13 -26.79
CA ALA A 144 19.15 12.54 -25.79
C ALA A 144 20.07 11.47 -26.42
N VAL A 145 19.58 10.76 -27.45
CA VAL A 145 20.35 9.74 -28.18
C VAL A 145 21.41 10.38 -29.10
N SER A 146 21.14 11.55 -29.68
CA SER A 146 22.15 12.28 -30.47
C SER A 146 23.26 12.86 -29.59
N ALA A 147 22.93 13.38 -28.40
CA ALA A 147 23.93 13.95 -27.49
C ALA A 147 24.92 12.92 -26.92
N VAL A 148 24.52 11.65 -26.78
CA VAL A 148 25.43 10.57 -26.36
C VAL A 148 26.28 10.01 -27.51
N LYS A 149 25.89 10.22 -28.77
CA LYS A 149 26.67 9.80 -29.95
C LYS A 149 27.93 10.64 -30.14
N ASP A 150 27.88 11.91 -29.76
CA ASP A 150 29.01 12.84 -29.83
C ASP A 150 29.96 12.73 -28.61
N LEU A 151 29.55 11.99 -27.58
CA LEU A 151 30.40 11.67 -26.44
C LEU A 151 31.20 10.40 -26.76
N ASN A 152 32.47 10.59 -27.10
CA ASN A 152 33.46 9.54 -27.31
C ASN A 152 33.87 8.87 -25.98
N ILE A 153 32.89 8.27 -25.31
CA ILE A 153 32.99 7.58 -24.02
C ILE A 153 33.99 6.39 -24.04
N PRO A 154 34.15 5.63 -25.15
CA PRO A 154 35.07 4.48 -25.16
C PRO A 154 36.55 4.84 -24.95
N GLN A 155 36.98 6.05 -25.31
CA GLN A 155 38.38 6.46 -25.17
C GLN A 155 38.71 6.94 -23.74
N LYS A 156 37.78 7.63 -23.07
CA LYS A 156 38.01 8.14 -21.70
C LYS A 156 38.19 7.05 -20.64
N LEU A 157 37.66 5.85 -20.86
CA LEU A 157 37.83 4.73 -19.93
C LEU A 157 39.24 4.11 -20.01
N LYS A 158 39.93 4.24 -21.15
CA LYS A 158 41.26 3.62 -21.35
C LYS A 158 42.39 4.37 -20.67
N ASP A 159 42.22 5.66 -20.40
CA ASP A 159 43.25 6.51 -19.79
C ASP A 159 43.13 6.62 -18.26
N LEU A 160 42.18 5.90 -17.64
CA LEU A 160 42.05 5.87 -16.19
C LEU A 160 43.09 4.89 -15.59
N LYS A 161 44.28 5.38 -15.28
CA LYS A 161 45.24 4.63 -14.44
C LYS A 161 44.70 4.55 -13.02
N LEU A 162 44.39 3.34 -12.55
CA LEU A 162 44.13 3.09 -11.14
C LEU A 162 45.37 3.46 -10.32
N PRO A 163 45.23 4.15 -9.17
CA PRO A 163 46.33 4.29 -8.23
C PRO A 163 46.72 2.92 -7.67
N GLU A 164 48.01 2.56 -7.73
CA GLU A 164 48.51 1.35 -7.08
C GLU A 164 48.31 1.47 -5.57
N ILE A 165 47.56 0.54 -4.97
CA ILE A 165 47.32 0.47 -3.53
C ILE A 165 48.43 -0.41 -2.92
N PRO A 166 49.39 0.15 -2.15
CA PRO A 166 50.57 -0.59 -1.66
C PRO A 166 50.26 -1.73 -0.68
N TYR A 167 49.02 -1.84 -0.21
CA TYR A 167 48.62 -2.74 0.87
C TYR A 167 48.02 -4.08 0.41
N LEU A 168 47.86 -4.32 -0.89
CA LEU A 168 47.30 -5.58 -1.40
C LEU A 168 48.36 -6.66 -1.71
N HIS A 169 49.64 -6.31 -1.77
CA HIS A 169 50.70 -7.29 -2.04
C HIS A 169 50.98 -8.21 -0.84
N SER A 170 50.75 -7.75 0.39
CA SER A 170 51.05 -8.55 1.60
C SER A 170 49.95 -9.55 1.99
N ARG A 171 48.79 -9.54 1.32
CA ARG A 171 47.66 -10.45 1.62
C ARG A 171 47.41 -11.55 0.59
N LEU A 172 48.11 -11.53 -0.55
CA LEU A 172 47.91 -12.54 -1.60
C LEU A 172 49.12 -13.46 -1.86
N GLY A 173 50.25 -13.30 -1.16
CA GLY A 173 51.30 -14.33 -1.10
C GLY A 173 51.74 -14.89 -2.45
N LEU A 174 51.86 -14.03 -3.47
CA LEU A 174 52.40 -14.42 -4.78
C LEU A 174 53.83 -13.89 -4.88
N GLY A 175 54.77 -14.75 -4.51
CA GLY A 175 56.14 -14.73 -5.04
C GLY A 175 56.22 -15.60 -6.29
#